data_AF-A0A1V3GBE8-F1
#
_entry.id   AF-A0A1V3GBE8-F1
#
_cell.length_a   1.000
_cell.length_b   1.000
_cell.length_c   1.000
_cell.angle_alpha   90.00
_cell.angle_beta   90.00
_cell.angle_gamma   90.00
#
_symmetry.space_group_name_H-M   'P 1'
#
loop_
_entity.id
_entity.type
_entity.pdbx_description
1 polymer ?
#
loop_
_entity_poly.entity_id
_entity_poly.type
_entity_poly.pdbx_seq_one_letter_code
_entity_poly.pdbx_strand_id
1 'polypeptide(L)'
;MFQDTLVKVNSKERKQVECPNCSRKDIGKIGVNQYYCWNCFIELSIVKGRLSLHQVEEDGSLTSLDDLFEDHDLTYRESTS
;
A
#
# COMPACT_ATOMS: atom_id res chain seq x y z
N MET A 1 -20.53 34.44 10.52
CA MET A 1 -19.27 33.78 10.89
C MET A 1 -19.52 32.29 10.68
N PHE A 2 -19.25 31.85 9.45
CA PHE A 2 -19.72 30.55 8.97
C PHE A 2 -18.85 29.44 9.54
N GLN A 3 -19.54 28.36 9.93
CA GLN A 3 -19.04 27.18 10.60
C GLN A 3 -17.94 26.50 9.77
N ASP A 4 -16.70 26.50 10.28
CA ASP A 4 -15.68 25.62 9.74
C ASP A 4 -16.01 24.18 10.14
N THR A 5 -16.28 23.44 9.08
CA THR A 5 -16.96 22.16 9.07
C THR A 5 -16.06 21.10 9.67
N LEU A 6 -16.54 20.50 10.75
CA LEU A 6 -16.06 19.23 11.27
C LEU A 6 -16.01 18.24 10.09
N VAL A 7 -14.80 17.88 9.66
CA VAL A 7 -14.57 16.86 8.62
C VAL A 7 -15.15 15.56 9.16
N LYS A 8 -16.40 15.27 8.78
CA LYS A 8 -17.03 13.96 8.95
C LYS A 8 -16.28 12.99 8.05
N VAL A 9 -15.19 12.43 8.56
CA VAL A 9 -14.60 11.23 7.97
C VAL A 9 -15.66 10.13 8.09
N ASN A 10 -16.33 9.88 6.98
CA ASN A 10 -17.34 8.84 6.86
C ASN A 10 -16.62 7.49 7.02
N SER A 11 -16.80 6.82 8.16
CA SER A 11 -16.18 5.53 8.52
C SER A 11 -16.67 4.34 7.68
N LYS A 12 -16.91 4.52 6.38
CA LYS A 12 -17.11 3.39 5.46
C LYS A 12 -15.77 2.77 5.11
N GLU A 13 -15.44 1.71 5.85
CA GLU A 13 -14.68 0.55 5.39
C GLU A 13 -13.45 0.87 4.51
N ARG A 14 -12.43 1.45 5.14
CA ARG A 14 -11.08 1.48 4.57
C ARG A 14 -10.54 0.05 4.62
N LYS A 15 -10.69 -0.72 3.54
CA LYS A 15 -9.92 -1.96 3.33
C LYS A 15 -8.44 -1.57 3.51
N GLN A 16 -7.89 -1.93 4.65
CA GLN A 16 -6.64 -1.35 5.15
C GLN A 16 -5.50 -2.12 4.53
N VAL A 17 -4.92 -1.56 3.45
CA VAL A 17 -3.63 -2.03 2.95
C VAL A 17 -2.59 -1.54 3.96
N GLU A 18 -2.02 -2.47 4.71
CA GLU A 18 -0.95 -2.20 5.66
C GLU A 18 0.38 -2.44 4.98
N CYS A 19 1.34 -1.56 5.24
CA CYS A 19 2.68 -1.71 4.69
C CYS A 19 3.34 -2.93 5.33
N PRO A 20 3.79 -3.95 4.57
CA PRO A 20 4.51 -5.07 5.16
C PRO A 20 5.86 -4.64 5.76
N ASN A 21 6.41 -3.49 5.36
CA ASN A 21 7.69 -3.00 5.85
C ASN A 21 7.60 -2.18 7.16
N CYS A 22 6.54 -1.39 7.37
CA CYS A 22 6.39 -0.56 8.59
C CYS A 22 5.08 -0.75 9.34
N SER A 23 4.21 -1.64 8.86
CA SER A 23 2.86 -1.89 9.39
C SER A 23 2.02 -0.63 9.55
N ARG A 24 2.34 0.43 8.78
CA ARG A 24 1.58 1.69 8.76
C ARG A 24 0.45 1.63 7.76
N LYS A 25 -0.53 2.49 8.03
CA LYS A 25 -1.77 2.65 7.28
C LYS A 25 -1.68 3.80 6.26
N ASP A 26 -0.51 4.45 6.23
CA ASP A 26 -0.17 5.59 5.37
C ASP A 26 0.32 5.11 4.01
N ILE A 27 -0.51 4.31 3.35
CA ILE A 27 -0.32 3.86 1.98
C ILE A 27 -1.26 4.65 1.07
N GLY A 28 -0.69 5.31 0.07
CA GLY A 28 -1.42 5.95 -1.01
C GLY A 28 -1.70 4.96 -2.14
N LYS A 29 -2.87 5.03 -2.75
CA LYS A 29 -3.16 4.30 -4.00
C LYS A 29 -2.71 5.16 -5.18
N ILE A 30 -1.73 4.70 -5.95
CA ILE A 30 -1.21 5.41 -7.12
C ILE A 30 -1.79 4.89 -8.44
N GLY A 31 -2.38 3.69 -8.44
CA GLY A 31 -2.97 3.06 -9.63
C GLY A 31 -4.03 2.02 -9.28
N VAL A 32 -4.61 1.35 -10.29
CA VAL A 32 -5.74 0.41 -10.11
C VAL A 32 -5.39 -0.72 -9.11
N ASN A 33 -4.16 -1.21 -9.22
CA ASN A 33 -3.57 -2.27 -8.41
C ASN A 33 -2.25 -1.84 -7.77
N GLN A 34 -1.94 -0.55 -7.77
CA GLN A 34 -0.66 -0.03 -7.32
C GLN A 34 -0.84 0.89 -6.12
N TYR A 35 0.02 0.69 -5.14
CA TYR A 35 0.03 1.35 -3.87
C TYR A 35 1.43 1.83 -3.57
N TYR A 36 1.55 2.88 -2.78
CA TYR A 36 2.82 3.49 -2.47
C TYR A 36 2.84 3.91 -1.01
N CYS A 37 3.83 3.45 -0.26
CA CYS A 37 4.00 3.82 1.13
C CYS A 37 4.86 5.08 1.23
N TRP A 38 4.28 6.16 1.74
CA TRP A 38 4.98 7.44 1.88
C TRP A 38 6.08 7.43 2.95
N ASN A 39 6.02 6.47 3.88
CA ASN A 39 6.98 6.35 4.97
C ASN A 39 8.19 5.48 4.62
N CYS A 40 7.96 4.40 3.85
CA CYS A 40 9.01 3.45 3.50
C CYS A 40 9.56 3.67 2.09
N PHE A 41 8.95 4.58 1.33
CA PHE A 41 9.26 4.80 -0.08
C PHE A 41 9.17 3.49 -0.88
N ILE A 42 8.24 2.59 -0.50
CA ILE A 42 8.02 1.34 -1.21
C ILE A 42 6.77 1.44 -2.08
N GLU A 43 6.87 0.97 -3.32
CA GLU A 43 5.77 0.72 -4.21
C GLU A 43 5.30 -0.73 -4.06
N LEU A 44 4.00 -0.93 -3.89
CA LEU A 44 3.33 -2.23 -3.87
C LEU A 44 2.43 -2.36 -5.09
N SER A 45 2.67 -3.35 -5.94
CA SER A 45 1.90 -3.60 -7.15
C SER A 45 1.22 -4.98 -7.09
N ILE A 46 -0.10 -5.05 -7.24
CA ILE A 46 -0.86 -6.30 -7.24
C ILE A 46 -1.00 -6.83 -8.67
N VAL A 47 -0.24 -7.85 -9.00
CA VAL A 47 -0.26 -8.49 -10.33
C VAL A 47 -0.72 -9.94 -10.18
N LYS A 48 -1.86 -10.28 -10.78
CA LYS A 48 -2.42 -11.66 -10.78
C LYS A 48 -2.57 -12.31 -9.39
N GLY A 49 -2.89 -11.51 -8.36
CA GLY A 49 -3.03 -12.00 -6.98
C GLY A 49 -1.72 -12.10 -6.20
N ARG A 50 -0.60 -11.63 -6.77
CA ARG A 50 0.68 -11.46 -6.09
C ARG A 50 0.96 -9.99 -5.86
N LEU A 51 1.44 -9.64 -4.66
CA LEU A 51 2.02 -8.34 -4.36
C LEU A 51 3.48 -8.33 -4.83
N SER A 52 3.90 -7.28 -5.52
CA SER A 52 5.29 -7.03 -5.87
C SER A 52 5.75 -5.74 -5.21
N LEU A 53 6.89 -5.79 -4.51
CA LEU A 53 7.41 -4.68 -3.72
C LEU A 53 8.67 -4.10 -4.36
N HIS A 54 8.68 -2.78 -4.59
CA HIS A 54 9.84 -2.05 -5.10
C HIS A 54 10.17 -0.91 -4.15
N GLN A 55 11.36 -0.91 -3.56
CA GLN A 55 11.84 0.22 -2.78
C GLN A 55 12.40 1.30 -3.68
N VAL A 56 11.97 2.52 -3.46
CA VAL A 56 12.59 3.72 -4.02
C VAL A 56 13.68 4.16 -3.05
N GLU A 57 14.93 4.15 -3.52
CA GLU A 57 16.06 4.69 -2.79
C GLU A 57 16.02 6.23 -2.78
N GLU A 58 16.84 6.87 -1.94
CA GLU A 58 16.90 8.34 -1.84
C GLU A 58 17.31 9.03 -3.17
N ASP A 59 18.04 8.31 -4.02
CA ASP A 59 18.42 8.74 -5.38
C ASP A 59 17.27 8.57 -6.41
N GLY A 60 16.18 7.90 -6.03
CA GLY A 60 15.05 7.59 -6.92
C GLY A 60 15.20 6.28 -7.69
N SER A 61 16.29 5.53 -7.45
CA SER A 61 16.49 4.20 -8.00
C SER A 61 15.51 3.19 -7.39
N LEU A 62 15.02 2.25 -8.22
CA LEU A 62 14.10 1.20 -7.79
C LEU A 62 14.86 -0.09 -7.51
N THR A 63 14.84 -0.53 -6.25
CA THR A 63 15.38 -1.81 -5.81
C THR A 63 14.23 -2.77 -5.55
N SER A 64 14.24 -3.93 -6.21
CA SER A 64 13.21 -4.96 -6.00
C SER A 64 13.38 -5.56 -4.61
N LEU A 65 12.36 -5.43 -3.76
CA LEU A 65 12.31 -6.07 -2.44
C LEU A 65 11.62 -7.43 -2.48
N ASP A 66 11.17 -7.88 -3.66
CA ASP A 66 10.53 -9.18 -3.89
C ASP A 66 11.40 -10.36 -3.40
N ASP A 67 12.73 -10.24 -3.45
CA ASP A 67 13.68 -11.26 -2.92
C ASP A 67 13.66 -11.40 -1.39
N LEU A 68 13.17 -10.40 -0.65
CA LEU A 68 13.11 -10.41 0.82
C LEU A 68 11.79 -10.96 1.37
N PHE A 69 10.78 -11.16 0.53
CA PHE A 69 9.46 -11.64 0.92
C PHE A 69 9.06 -12.83 0.05
N GLU A 70 8.78 -13.97 0.65
CA GLU A 70 8.36 -15.15 -0.11
C GLU A 70 6.94 -14.97 -0.69
N ASP A 71 6.65 -15.66 -1.80
CA ASP A 71 5.36 -15.63 -2.52
C ASP A 71 4.15 -15.84 -1.59
N HIS A 72 4.36 -16.56 -0.48
CA HIS A 72 3.34 -16.82 0.54
C HIS A 72 2.90 -15.55 1.29
N ASP A 73 3.83 -14.68 1.68
CA ASP A 73 3.54 -13.41 2.37
C ASP A 73 2.96 -12.35 1.43
N LEU A 74 3.21 -12.49 0.13
CA LEU A 74 2.74 -11.61 -0.94
C LEU A 74 1.46 -12.11 -1.61
N THR A 75 0.89 -13.24 -1.16
CA THR A 75 -0.34 -13.77 -1.74
C THR A 75 -1.54 -12.89 -1.35
N TYR A 76 -2.09 -12.13 -2.30
CA TYR A 76 -3.36 -11.44 -2.13
C TYR A 76 -4.49 -12.46 -2.26
N ARG A 77 -4.89 -13.06 -1.13
CA ARG A 77 -6.11 -13.88 -1.08
C ARG A 77 -7.32 -12.95 -1.16
N GLU A 78 -7.80 -12.74 -2.38
CA GLU A 78 -9.18 -12.32 -2.56
C GLU A 78 -10.06 -13.50 -2.15
N SER A 79 -10.52 -13.50 -0.91
CA SER A 79 -11.52 -14.43 -0.40
C SER A 79 -12.84 -14.16 -1.13
N THR A 80 -12.93 -14.51 -2.40
CA THR A 80 -14.22 -14.58 -3.11
C THR A 80 -14.94 -15.80 -2.56
N SER A 81 -15.87 -15.52 -1.65
CA SER A 81 -16.81 -16.49 -1.08
C SER A 81 -17.82 -16.97 -2.12
#